data_AF-A0A536EQU4-F1
#
_entry.id   AF-A0A536EQU4-F1
#
_cell.length_a   1.000
_cell.length_b   1.000
_cell.length_c   1.000
_cell.angle_alpha   90.00
_cell.angle_beta   90.00
_cell.angle_gamma   90.00
#
_symmetry.space_group_name_H-M   'P 1'
#
loop_
_entity.id
_entity.type
_entity.pdbx_description
1 polymer ?
#
loop_
_entity_poly.entity_id
_entity_poly.type
_entity_poly.pdbx_seq_one_letter_code
_entity_poly.pdbx_strand_id
1 'polypeptide(L)'
;MIRKSGHPVLKDLLSRIIKDERRHFAFYYNSAKEWLSGNERAQKLDRWMLDRLWVPVGQGVKRQEEVDALALYLFDDEQGEEELLELDAKIGKLPGLSGIKLMSKALYAARERVRSDPRWAWRLIENEEWAIKPPKKSPIGDLTGRRTPQEAGTS
;
A
#
# COMPACT_ATOMS: atom_id res chain seq x y z
N MET A 1 4.13 -5.83 -8.37
CA MET A 1 3.75 -6.25 -9.74
C MET A 1 4.90 -6.94 -10.50
N ILE A 2 6.08 -6.33 -10.64
CA ILE A 2 7.27 -6.96 -11.27
C ILE A 2 7.68 -8.28 -10.58
N ARG A 3 7.61 -8.33 -9.25
CA ARG A 3 7.92 -9.53 -8.44
C ARG A 3 7.03 -10.72 -8.79
N LYS A 4 5.85 -10.48 -9.39
CA LYS A 4 4.82 -11.49 -9.65
C LYS A 4 4.65 -11.85 -11.14
N SER A 5 5.28 -11.11 -12.05
CA SER A 5 4.95 -11.23 -13.47
C SER A 5 5.71 -12.32 -14.22
N GLY A 6 6.86 -12.82 -13.73
CA GLY A 6 7.68 -13.88 -14.36
C GLY A 6 8.21 -13.61 -15.78
N HIS A 7 7.63 -12.65 -16.50
CA HIS A 7 7.77 -12.42 -17.93
C HIS A 7 8.69 -11.20 -18.18
N PRO A 8 9.79 -11.35 -18.93
CA PRO A 8 10.82 -10.31 -19.05
C PRO A 8 10.32 -9.01 -19.68
N VAL A 9 9.46 -9.08 -20.70
CA VAL A 9 8.85 -7.90 -21.34
C VAL A 9 7.90 -7.16 -20.39
N LEU A 10 7.07 -7.89 -19.63
CA LEU A 10 6.17 -7.29 -18.65
C LEU A 10 6.96 -6.65 -17.51
N LYS A 11 8.08 -7.25 -17.09
CA LYS A 11 9.00 -6.65 -16.11
C LYS A 11 9.57 -5.31 -16.60
N ASP A 12 10.01 -5.21 -17.85
CA ASP A 12 10.52 -3.95 -18.40
C ASP A 12 9.43 -2.87 -18.50
N LEU A 13 8.25 -3.22 -19.04
CA LEU A 13 7.11 -2.31 -19.12
C LEU A 13 6.68 -1.80 -17.75
N LEU A 14 6.50 -2.70 -16.77
CA LEU A 14 6.17 -2.32 -15.40
C LEU A 14 7.26 -1.46 -14.75
N SER A 15 8.54 -1.71 -15.08
CA SER A 15 9.64 -0.88 -14.57
C SER A 15 9.58 0.55 -15.09
N ARG A 16 9.21 0.74 -16.36
CA ARG A 16 9.00 2.07 -16.95
C ARG A 16 7.80 2.77 -16.32
N ILE A 17 6.66 2.07 -16.20
CA ILE A 17 5.46 2.60 -15.53
C ILE A 17 5.80 3.04 -14.10
N ILE A 18 6.50 2.22 -13.32
CA ILE A 18 6.91 2.59 -11.95
C ILE A 18 7.78 3.85 -11.91
N LYS A 19 8.70 4.02 -12.89
CA LYS A 19 9.51 5.25 -12.98
C LYS A 19 8.65 6.47 -13.25
N ASP A 20 7.63 6.34 -14.10
CA ASP A 20 6.73 7.42 -14.46
C ASP A 20 5.83 7.78 -13.27
N GLU A 21 5.26 6.79 -12.60
CA GLU A 21 4.46 6.97 -11.39
C GLU A 21 5.25 7.61 -10.25
N ARG A 22 6.54 7.30 -10.11
CA ARG A 22 7.43 7.98 -9.14
C ARG A 22 7.56 9.47 -9.44
N ARG A 23 7.68 9.85 -10.73
CA ARG A 23 7.76 11.25 -11.14
C ARG A 23 6.43 11.96 -10.91
N HIS A 24 5.31 11.34 -11.27
CA HIS A 24 3.98 11.88 -11.00
C HIS A 24 3.73 12.07 -9.51
N PHE A 25 4.04 11.06 -8.69
CA PHE A 25 3.95 11.17 -7.24
C PHE A 25 4.78 12.34 -6.71
N ALA A 26 6.04 12.47 -7.14
CA ALA A 26 6.93 13.53 -6.66
C ALA A 26 6.40 14.93 -7.02
N PHE A 27 5.86 15.10 -8.23
CA PHE A 27 5.23 16.33 -8.66
C PHE A 27 4.06 16.72 -7.74
N TYR A 28 3.06 15.85 -7.61
CA TYR A 28 1.87 16.15 -6.80
C TYR A 28 2.19 16.32 -5.31
N TYR A 29 3.12 15.52 -4.79
CA TYR A 29 3.57 15.65 -3.40
C TYR A 29 4.17 17.04 -3.13
N ASN A 30 5.04 17.53 -4.03
CA ASN A 30 5.66 18.84 -3.86
C ASN A 30 4.65 19.98 -4.03
N SER A 31 3.73 19.88 -4.98
CA SER A 31 2.65 20.86 -5.14
C SER A 31 1.74 20.91 -3.91
N ALA A 32 1.35 19.74 -3.37
CA ALA A 32 0.56 19.67 -2.14
C ALA A 32 1.32 20.30 -0.96
N LYS A 33 2.62 20.01 -0.83
CA LYS A 33 3.47 20.61 0.22
C LYS A 33 3.46 22.13 0.11
N GLU A 34 3.60 22.68 -1.09
CA GLU A 34 3.59 24.13 -1.32
C GLU A 34 2.25 24.75 -0.91
N TRP A 35 1.12 24.18 -1.36
CA TRP A 35 -0.22 24.70 -1.03
C TRP A 35 -0.57 24.60 0.45
N LEU A 36 -0.06 23.59 1.15
CA LEU A 36 -0.32 23.37 2.56
C LEU A 36 0.62 24.17 3.47
N SER A 37 1.78 24.61 2.97
CA SER A 37 2.78 25.31 3.78
C SER A 37 2.26 26.67 4.25
N GLY A 38 2.26 26.89 5.57
CA GLY A 38 1.78 28.15 6.18
C GLY A 38 0.25 28.33 6.15
N ASN A 39 -0.52 27.35 5.66
CA ASN A 39 -1.98 27.45 5.56
C ASN A 39 -2.71 26.39 6.41
N GLU A 40 -2.91 26.69 7.69
CA GLU A 40 -3.56 25.77 8.65
C GLU A 40 -5.00 25.41 8.27
N ARG A 41 -5.73 26.30 7.60
CA ARG A 41 -7.12 26.03 7.17
C ARG A 41 -7.14 24.97 6.08
N ALA A 42 -6.27 25.11 5.08
CA ALA A 42 -6.12 24.11 4.02
C ALA A 42 -5.69 22.75 4.60
N GLN A 43 -4.74 22.74 5.54
CA GLN A 43 -4.31 21.52 6.24
C GLN A 43 -5.44 20.78 6.94
N LYS A 44 -6.27 21.50 7.71
CA LYS A 44 -7.42 20.90 8.42
C LYS A 44 -8.48 20.36 7.46
N LEU A 45 -8.77 21.11 6.39
CA LEU A 45 -9.73 20.70 5.37
C LEU A 45 -9.24 19.45 4.63
N ASP A 46 -7.99 19.46 4.18
CA ASP A 46 -7.38 18.36 3.43
C ASP A 46 -7.35 17.09 4.28
N ARG A 47 -6.92 17.18 5.55
CA ARG A 47 -7.01 16.06 6.50
C ARG A 47 -8.42 15.51 6.61
N TRP A 48 -9.41 16.37 6.81
CA TRP A 48 -10.80 15.94 6.93
C TRP A 48 -11.31 15.23 5.66
N MET A 49 -10.99 15.77 4.48
CA MET A 49 -11.35 15.16 3.21
C MET A 49 -10.69 13.79 3.04
N LEU A 50 -9.39 13.68 3.34
CA LEU A 50 -8.65 12.44 3.25
C LEU A 50 -9.18 11.38 4.24
N ASP A 51 -9.51 11.76 5.47
CA ASP A 51 -10.03 10.80 6.45
C ASP A 51 -11.43 10.28 6.10
N ARG A 52 -12.26 11.11 5.45
CA ARG A 52 -13.69 10.84 5.28
C ARG A 52 -14.11 10.40 3.87
N LEU A 53 -13.44 10.92 2.85
CA LEU A 53 -13.85 10.80 1.45
C LEU A 53 -12.85 10.00 0.61
N TRP A 54 -11.61 9.90 1.06
CA TRP A 54 -10.61 9.15 0.31
C TRP A 54 -10.98 7.68 0.21
N VAL A 55 -10.87 7.17 -1.00
CA VAL A 55 -11.06 5.76 -1.33
C VAL A 55 -9.95 5.32 -2.29
N PRO A 56 -9.53 4.06 -2.24
CA PRO A 56 -8.63 3.50 -3.24
C PRO A 56 -9.12 3.76 -4.66
N VAL A 57 -8.20 4.22 -5.52
CA VAL A 57 -8.47 4.48 -6.92
C VAL A 57 -9.01 3.19 -7.57
N GLY A 58 -10.18 3.31 -8.21
CA GLY A 58 -10.89 2.18 -8.79
C GLY A 58 -12.25 1.88 -8.13
N GLN A 59 -12.51 2.33 -6.89
CA GLN A 59 -13.79 2.09 -6.19
C GLN A 59 -15.03 2.78 -6.80
N GLY A 60 -14.87 3.62 -7.83
CA GLY A 60 -15.99 4.21 -8.60
C GLY A 60 -16.24 3.56 -9.97
N VAL A 61 -15.33 2.70 -10.44
CA VAL A 61 -15.40 2.03 -11.75
C VAL A 61 -15.55 0.52 -11.58
N LYS A 62 -14.96 -0.03 -10.52
CA LYS A 62 -15.01 -1.44 -10.15
C LYS A 62 -15.77 -1.63 -8.84
N ARG A 63 -16.29 -2.84 -8.62
CA ARG A 63 -16.95 -3.19 -7.36
C ARG A 63 -15.93 -3.22 -6.22
N GLN A 64 -16.39 -2.94 -5.00
CA GLN A 64 -15.56 -2.98 -3.79
C GLN A 64 -14.75 -4.29 -3.67
N GLU A 65 -15.41 -5.42 -3.93
CA GLU A 65 -14.80 -6.76 -3.87
C GLU A 65 -13.61 -6.91 -4.83
N GLU A 66 -13.66 -6.29 -6.01
CA GLU A 66 -12.60 -6.39 -7.03
C GLU A 66 -11.39 -5.54 -6.65
N VAL A 67 -11.63 -4.38 -6.02
CA VAL A 67 -10.58 -3.53 -5.48
C VAL A 67 -9.91 -4.21 -4.28
N ASP A 68 -10.70 -4.81 -3.39
CA ASP A 68 -10.18 -5.55 -2.25
C ASP A 68 -9.36 -6.76 -2.68
N ALA A 69 -9.83 -7.53 -3.67
CA ALA A 69 -9.08 -8.65 -4.23
C ALA A 69 -7.72 -8.25 -4.77
N LEU A 70 -7.65 -7.12 -5.48
CA LEU A 70 -6.38 -6.59 -5.97
C LEU A 70 -5.48 -6.12 -4.84
N ALA A 71 -6.04 -5.39 -3.86
CA ALA A 71 -5.28 -4.91 -2.71
C ALA A 71 -4.69 -6.08 -1.90
N LEU A 72 -5.50 -7.10 -1.62
CA LEU A 72 -5.08 -8.29 -0.91
C LEU A 72 -4.03 -9.06 -1.71
N TYR A 73 -4.25 -9.26 -3.00
CA TYR A 73 -3.24 -9.92 -3.81
C TYR A 73 -1.92 -9.16 -3.78
N LEU A 74 -1.92 -7.84 -3.95
CA LEU A 74 -0.68 -7.09 -4.05
C LEU A 74 0.04 -6.93 -2.70
N PHE A 75 -0.70 -6.81 -1.60
CA PHE A 75 -0.17 -6.31 -0.34
C PHE A 75 -0.51 -7.16 0.90
N ASP A 76 -1.21 -8.29 0.78
CA ASP A 76 -1.52 -9.18 1.92
C ASP A 76 -0.35 -10.09 2.30
N ASP A 77 0.87 -9.56 2.23
CA ASP A 77 2.06 -10.15 2.83
C ASP A 77 2.77 -9.09 3.70
N GLU A 78 3.69 -9.52 4.57
CA GLU A 78 4.38 -8.65 5.52
C GLU A 78 5.13 -7.50 4.82
N GLN A 79 5.76 -7.79 3.67
CA GLN A 79 6.46 -6.78 2.89
C GLN A 79 5.47 -5.76 2.29
N GLY A 80 4.35 -6.23 1.74
CA GLY A 80 3.33 -5.37 1.16
C GLY A 80 2.71 -4.45 2.20
N GLU A 81 2.44 -4.94 3.40
CA GLU A 81 1.97 -4.13 4.51
C GLU A 81 3.00 -3.06 4.94
N GLU A 82 4.28 -3.43 5.04
CA GLU A 82 5.36 -2.48 5.32
C GLU A 82 5.45 -1.39 4.25
N GLU A 83 5.37 -1.75 2.96
CA GLU A 83 5.37 -0.80 1.84
C GLU A 83 4.19 0.19 1.91
N LEU A 84 2.99 -0.27 2.29
CA LEU A 84 1.83 0.62 2.47
C LEU A 84 1.97 1.53 3.68
N LEU A 85 2.55 1.03 4.78
CA LEU A 85 2.83 1.83 5.98
C LEU A 85 3.88 2.92 5.70
N GLU A 86 4.93 2.61 4.94
CA GLU A 86 5.92 3.58 4.49
C GLU A 86 5.30 4.65 3.60
N LEU A 87 4.39 4.26 2.70
CA LEU A 87 3.67 5.20 1.85
C LEU A 87 2.79 6.14 2.67
N ASP A 88 2.02 5.62 3.63
CA ASP A 88 1.24 6.45 4.56
C ASP A 88 2.15 7.39 5.37
N ALA A 89 3.29 6.91 5.86
CA ALA A 89 4.27 7.72 6.58
C ALA A 89 4.87 8.82 5.69
N LYS A 90 5.09 8.55 4.40
CA LYS A 90 5.56 9.52 3.42
C LYS A 90 4.52 10.61 3.18
N ILE A 91 3.25 10.25 2.98
CA ILE A 91 2.15 11.22 2.85
C ILE A 91 2.05 12.07 4.12
N GLY A 92 2.22 11.44 5.29
CA GLY A 92 2.16 12.13 6.57
C GLY A 92 3.26 13.17 6.82
N LYS A 93 4.29 13.25 5.96
CA LYS A 93 5.28 14.34 5.99
C LYS A 93 4.76 15.65 5.37
N LEU A 94 3.59 15.63 4.74
CA LEU A 94 2.92 16.87 4.30
C LEU A 94 2.40 17.66 5.52
N PRO A 95 2.44 19.01 5.47
CA PRO A 95 1.94 19.84 6.57
C PRO A 95 0.50 19.45 6.94
N GLY A 96 0.23 19.28 8.23
CA GLY A 96 -1.10 18.91 8.73
C GLY A 96 -1.52 17.46 8.54
N LEU A 97 -0.71 16.62 7.87
CA LEU A 97 -1.06 15.21 7.59
C LEU A 97 -0.30 14.18 8.44
N SER A 98 0.41 14.59 9.49
CA SER A 98 1.12 13.66 10.37
C SER A 98 0.21 12.52 10.88
N GLY A 99 0.69 11.28 10.77
CA GLY A 99 -0.05 10.10 11.21
C GLY A 99 -1.27 9.71 10.37
N ILE A 100 -1.46 10.28 9.17
CA ILE A 100 -2.54 9.86 8.25
C ILE A 100 -2.40 8.36 7.93
N LYS A 101 -3.53 7.68 7.77
CA LYS A 101 -3.60 6.27 7.39
C LYS A 101 -4.64 6.10 6.29
N LEU A 102 -4.19 5.94 5.05
CA LEU A 102 -5.06 5.77 3.88
C LEU A 102 -4.91 4.35 3.35
N MET A 103 -3.69 3.99 2.96
CA MET A 103 -3.40 2.74 2.26
C MET A 103 -3.48 1.55 3.20
N SER A 104 -2.81 1.64 4.35
CA SER A 104 -2.86 0.58 5.38
C SER A 104 -4.30 0.38 5.88
N LYS A 105 -5.04 1.48 6.10
CA LYS A 105 -6.46 1.42 6.50
C LYS A 105 -7.32 0.70 5.47
N ALA A 106 -7.09 0.92 4.17
CA ALA A 106 -7.80 0.22 3.11
C ALA A 106 -7.48 -1.28 3.08
N LEU A 107 -6.19 -1.66 3.23
CA LEU A 107 -5.79 -3.07 3.33
C LEU A 107 -6.45 -3.76 4.54
N TYR A 108 -6.44 -3.10 5.71
CA TYR A 108 -7.07 -3.65 6.91
C TYR A 108 -8.58 -3.80 6.75
N ALA A 109 -9.26 -2.83 6.14
CA ALA A 109 -10.68 -2.94 5.83
C ALA A 109 -10.95 -4.14 4.90
N ALA A 110 -10.12 -4.38 3.90
CA ALA A 110 -10.24 -5.55 3.03
C ALA A 110 -10.04 -6.87 3.81
N ARG A 111 -9.03 -6.93 4.70
CA ARG A 111 -8.80 -8.09 5.59
C ARG A 111 -9.99 -8.36 6.51
N GLU A 112 -10.59 -7.34 7.11
CA GLU A 112 -11.76 -7.50 7.97
C GLU A 112 -12.98 -8.01 7.19
N ARG A 113 -13.16 -7.60 5.93
CA ARG A 113 -14.23 -8.14 5.07
C ARG A 113 -14.01 -9.62 4.77
N VAL A 114 -12.78 -10.04 4.45
CA VAL A 114 -12.45 -11.45 4.25
C VAL A 114 -12.62 -12.26 5.54
N ARG A 115 -12.28 -11.70 6.70
CA ARG A 115 -12.53 -12.37 7.99
C ARG A 115 -14.03 -12.57 8.23
N SER A 116 -14.86 -11.64 7.78
CA SER A 116 -16.31 -11.68 7.96
C SER A 116 -17.04 -12.57 6.93
N ASP A 117 -16.59 -12.58 5.68
CA ASP A 117 -17.02 -13.49 4.62
C ASP A 117 -15.79 -14.08 3.92
N PRO A 118 -15.38 -15.32 4.26
CA PRO A 118 -14.21 -15.97 3.67
C PRO A 118 -14.28 -16.15 2.14
N ARG A 119 -15.46 -15.97 1.52
CA ARG A 119 -15.63 -16.02 0.06
C ARG A 119 -15.43 -14.65 -0.60
N TRP A 120 -15.31 -13.58 0.18
CA TRP A 120 -15.03 -12.24 -0.30
C TRP A 120 -13.67 -12.19 -0.97
N ALA A 121 -13.57 -11.55 -2.14
CA ALA A 121 -12.32 -11.37 -2.88
C ALA A 121 -11.61 -12.66 -3.36
N TRP A 122 -12.09 -13.85 -2.96
CA TRP A 122 -11.54 -15.18 -3.25
C TRP A 122 -11.48 -15.52 -4.75
N ARG A 123 -12.32 -14.92 -5.58
CA ARG A 123 -12.61 -15.46 -6.93
C ARG A 123 -11.80 -14.91 -8.10
N LEU A 124 -10.95 -13.90 -7.94
CA LEU A 124 -10.32 -13.26 -9.11
C LEU A 124 -8.91 -13.75 -9.43
N ILE A 125 -8.20 -14.34 -8.48
CA ILE A 125 -6.75 -14.55 -8.65
C ILE A 125 -6.32 -15.99 -8.33
N GLU A 126 -7.07 -16.75 -7.52
CA GLU A 126 -6.66 -18.11 -7.14
C GLU A 126 -6.96 -19.20 -8.18
N ASN A 127 -7.88 -18.95 -9.12
CA ASN A 127 -8.26 -19.90 -10.18
C ASN A 127 -7.59 -19.60 -11.53
N GLU A 128 -6.75 -18.57 -11.58
CA GLU A 128 -6.08 -18.13 -12.79
C GLU A 128 -4.71 -18.79 -12.88
N GLU A 129 -4.47 -19.59 -13.93
CA GLU A 129 -3.23 -20.36 -14.11
C GLU A 129 -1.94 -19.49 -14.09
N TRP A 130 -2.05 -18.19 -14.34
CA TRP A 130 -0.94 -17.24 -14.34
C TRP A 130 -0.61 -16.65 -12.96
N ALA A 131 -1.43 -16.89 -11.93
CA ALA A 131 -1.29 -16.24 -10.62
C ALA A 131 -0.24 -16.92 -9.73
N ILE A 132 0.93 -16.29 -9.59
CA ILE A 132 1.97 -16.75 -8.67
C ILE A 132 1.54 -16.52 -7.20
N LYS A 133 1.51 -17.60 -6.40
CA LYS A 133 1.25 -17.52 -4.95
C LYS A 133 2.31 -16.66 -4.25
N PRO A 134 1.93 -15.60 -3.51
CA PRO A 134 2.89 -14.74 -2.83
C PRO A 134 3.63 -15.49 -1.71
N PRO A 135 4.93 -15.21 -1.48
CA PRO A 135 5.67 -15.75 -0.35
C PRO A 135 5.11 -15.20 0.97
N LYS A 136 4.91 -16.08 1.95
CA LYS A 136 4.31 -15.74 3.25
C LYS A 136 5.25 -15.00 4.23
N LYS A 137 6.53 -14.84 3.90
CA LYS A 137 7.55 -14.24 4.78
C LYS A 137 8.47 -13.32 3.97
N SER A 138 8.83 -12.17 4.55
CA SER A 138 9.75 -11.20 3.93
C SER A 138 11.22 -11.60 4.14
N PRO A 139 12.05 -11.73 3.09
CA PRO A 139 13.50 -11.90 3.23
C PRO A 139 14.24 -10.59 3.58
N ILE A 140 13.54 -9.45 3.71
CA ILE A 140 14.13 -8.15 4.08
C ILE A 140 14.48 -8.10 5.57
N GLY A 141 13.79 -8.88 6.41
CA GLY A 141 14.15 -9.06 7.82
C GLY A 141 15.56 -9.65 7.99
N ASP A 142 15.95 -10.57 7.10
CA ASP A 142 17.26 -11.20 7.11
C ASP A 142 18.38 -10.26 6.61
N LEU A 143 18.04 -9.24 5.81
CA LEU A 143 18.99 -8.29 5.23
C LEU A 143 19.22 -7.03 6.08
N THR A 144 18.34 -6.76 7.05
CA THR A 144 18.40 -5.52 7.85
C THR A 144 18.99 -5.69 9.24
N GLY A 145 19.42 -6.91 9.63
CA GLY A 145 20.27 -7.13 10.81
C GLY A 145 19.71 -6.53 12.11
N ARG A 146 18.38 -6.40 12.26
CA ARG A 146 17.77 -6.10 13.56
C ARG A 146 17.95 -7.33 14.43
N ARG A 147 18.98 -7.31 15.28
CA ARG A 147 19.14 -8.27 16.37
C ARG A 147 17.82 -8.32 17.14
N THR A 148 17.24 -9.50 17.22
CA THR A 148 16.28 -9.86 18.26
C THR A 148 16.91 -9.55 19.62
N PRO A 149 16.26 -8.75 20.50
CA PRO A 149 16.71 -8.60 21.88
C PRO A 149 16.30 -9.86 22.65
N GLN A 150 16.97 -10.98 22.36
CA GLN A 150 16.82 -12.20 23.13
C GLN A 150 18.12 -13.01 23.04
N GLU A 151 19.16 -12.48 23.66
CA GLU A 151 20.35 -13.23 24.12
C GLU A 151 21.17 -12.31 25.03
N ALA A 152 20.58 -11.97 26.18
CA ALA A 152 21.28 -11.41 27.32
C ALA A 152 20.62 -12.01 28.58
N GLY A 153 21.05 -13.20 28.96
CA GLY A 153 20.62 -13.84 30.19
C GLY A 153 20.78 -15.36 30.15
N THR A 154 21.50 -15.88 31.14
CA THR A 154 21.85 -17.30 31.40
C THR A 154 22.95 -17.84 30.47
N SER A 155 24.17 -18.17 30.91
CA SER A 155 24.75 -18.37 32.25
C SER A 155 26.26 -18.15 32.18
#